data_AF-A0A0C2FSP5-F1
#
_entry.id   AF-A0A0C2FSP5-F1
#
_cell.length_a   1.000
_cell.length_b   1.000
_cell.length_c   1.000
_cell.angle_alpha   90.00
_cell.angle_beta   90.00
_cell.angle_gamma   90.00
#
_symmetry.space_group_name_H-M   'P 1'
#
loop_
_entity.id
_entity.type
_entity.pdbx_description
1 polymer ?
#
loop_
_entity_poly.entity_id
_entity_poly.type
_entity_poly.pdbx_seq_one_letter_code
_entity_poly.pdbx_strand_id
1 'polypeptide(L)'
;LEAEKTAQDHRFALVETNERQLFVSSLVSILMNKLQSFWKLSNTYTTNDERWTQRQDDINRYTIIVQQMLINTINVSSWLILNALVPKALPDDVIKRYEAQFVRWPEMLPPVNRTVLTQSLKTLRSFISSLLEAQFTTTHVQPLIELCMTVRLKVVSDVIDKGVESERYSHHYI
;
A
#
# COMPACT_ATOMS: atom_id res chain seq x y z
N LEU A 1 13.49 -26.88 27.36
CA LEU A 1 14.51 -26.97 26.28
C LEU A 1 13.90 -26.86 24.87
N GLU A 2 13.24 -27.86 24.29
CA GLU A 2 12.62 -27.70 22.93
C GLU A 2 11.46 -26.69 22.90
N ALA A 3 10.56 -26.74 23.90
CA ALA A 3 9.44 -25.80 24.02
C ALA A 3 9.88 -24.34 24.27
N GLU A 4 11.01 -24.14 24.95
CA GLU A 4 11.59 -22.81 25.18
C GLU A 4 12.27 -22.29 23.91
N LYS A 5 12.89 -23.17 23.12
CA LYS A 5 13.47 -22.83 21.82
C LYS A 5 12.38 -22.40 20.82
N THR A 6 11.24 -23.10 20.79
CA THR A 6 10.09 -22.71 19.96
C THR A 6 9.48 -21.38 20.41
N ALA A 7 9.34 -21.16 21.72
CA ALA A 7 8.80 -19.91 22.26
C ALA A 7 9.74 -18.71 21.99
N GLN A 8 11.05 -18.93 22.05
CA GLN A 8 12.06 -17.91 21.74
C GLN A 8 12.10 -17.60 20.23
N ASP A 9 12.03 -18.62 19.37
CA ASP A 9 11.94 -18.45 17.91
C ASP A 9 10.66 -17.70 17.50
N HIS A 10 9.52 -17.97 18.16
CA HIS A 10 8.28 -17.21 17.95
C HIS A 10 8.40 -15.76 18.41
N ARG A 11 9.17 -15.49 19.47
CA ARG A 11 9.40 -14.14 20.00
C ARG A 11 10.31 -13.32 19.09
N PHE A 12 11.35 -13.93 18.50
CA PHE A 12 12.18 -13.30 17.48
C PHE A 12 11.42 -13.08 16.15
N ALA A 13 10.60 -14.05 15.72
CA ALA A 13 9.68 -13.88 14.59
C ALA A 13 8.64 -12.78 14.83
N LEU A 14 8.18 -12.59 16.09
CA LEU A 14 7.32 -11.47 16.47
C LEU A 14 8.03 -10.11 16.39
N VAL A 15 9.36 -10.07 16.53
CA VAL A 15 10.18 -8.85 16.42
C VAL A 15 10.49 -8.52 14.96
N GLU A 16 10.68 -9.52 14.09
CA GLU A 16 10.77 -9.34 12.63
C GLU A 16 9.47 -8.81 11.99
N THR A 17 8.33 -8.87 12.71
CA THR A 17 7.03 -8.32 12.27
C THR A 17 7.03 -6.82 11.98
N ASN A 18 8.11 -6.07 12.22
CA ASN A 18 7.98 -4.61 12.24
C ASN A 18 8.47 -3.89 10.98
N GLU A 19 9.49 -4.32 10.24
CA GLU A 19 10.10 -3.39 9.25
C GLU A 19 9.19 -3.07 8.06
N ARG A 20 8.58 -4.09 7.43
CA ARG A 20 7.62 -3.88 6.33
C ARG A 20 6.36 -3.18 6.84
N GLN A 21 5.87 -3.54 8.01
CA GLN A 21 4.67 -2.93 8.59
C GLN A 21 4.91 -1.46 9.00
N LEU A 22 6.07 -1.15 9.59
CA LEU A 22 6.52 0.20 9.90
C LEU A 22 6.65 1.00 8.62
N PHE A 23 7.32 0.44 7.61
CA PHE A 23 7.46 1.10 6.32
C PHE A 23 6.11 1.49 5.74
N VAL A 24 5.14 0.56 5.68
CA VAL A 24 3.79 0.85 5.18
C VAL A 24 3.09 1.90 6.04
N SER A 25 3.15 1.77 7.37
CA SER A 25 2.47 2.70 8.28
C SER A 25 3.08 4.11 8.23
N SER A 26 4.40 4.21 8.18
CA SER A 26 5.15 5.47 8.06
C SER A 26 4.90 6.12 6.71
N LEU A 27 4.96 5.37 5.62
CA LEU A 27 4.68 5.89 4.28
C LEU A 27 3.24 6.40 4.18
N VAL A 28 2.26 5.63 4.65
CA VAL A 28 0.85 6.06 4.70
C VAL A 28 0.68 7.33 5.53
N SER A 29 1.34 7.44 6.69
CA SER A 29 1.30 8.64 7.52
C SER A 29 1.88 9.86 6.81
N ILE A 30 3.01 9.71 6.11
CA ILE A 30 3.62 10.78 5.33
C ILE A 30 2.68 11.22 4.21
N LEU A 31 2.11 10.26 3.46
CA LEU A 31 1.21 10.55 2.36
C LEU A 31 -0.05 11.26 2.84
N MET A 32 -0.65 10.77 3.92
CA MET A 32 -1.82 11.38 4.52
C MET A 32 -1.58 12.86 4.83
N ASN A 33 -0.48 13.17 5.52
CA ASN A 33 -0.14 14.55 5.85
C ASN A 33 0.16 15.39 4.59
N LYS A 34 1.03 14.89 3.71
CA LYS A 34 1.53 15.68 2.57
C LYS A 34 0.51 15.86 1.47
N LEU A 35 -0.25 14.82 1.12
CA LEU A 35 -1.29 14.92 0.09
C LEU A 35 -2.41 15.86 0.53
N GLN A 36 -2.86 15.76 1.79
CA GLN A 36 -3.87 16.69 2.30
C GLN A 36 -3.39 18.14 2.34
N SER A 37 -2.17 18.40 2.80
CA SER A 37 -1.59 19.75 2.77
C SER A 37 -1.49 20.29 1.35
N PHE A 38 -0.99 19.47 0.42
CA PHE A 38 -0.87 19.84 -0.98
C PHE A 38 -2.24 20.16 -1.60
N TRP A 39 -3.25 19.32 -1.36
CA TRP A 39 -4.60 19.51 -1.88
C TRP A 39 -5.28 20.79 -1.35
N LYS A 40 -5.13 21.06 -0.05
CA LYS A 40 -5.65 22.31 0.54
C LYS A 40 -4.98 23.54 -0.06
N LEU A 41 -3.66 23.47 -0.23
CA LEU A 41 -2.89 24.55 -0.83
C LEU A 41 -3.30 24.78 -2.29
N SER A 42 -3.44 23.70 -3.09
CA SER A 42 -3.84 23.81 -4.48
C SER A 42 -5.20 24.46 -4.64
N ASN A 43 -6.16 24.11 -3.77
CA ASN A 43 -7.51 24.68 -3.81
C ASN A 43 -7.53 26.17 -3.45
N THR A 44 -6.66 26.60 -2.54
CA THR A 44 -6.53 28.02 -2.15
C THR A 44 -6.12 28.90 -3.34
N TYR A 45 -5.24 28.39 -4.22
CA TYR A 45 -4.82 29.10 -5.42
C TYR A 45 -5.88 29.12 -6.53
N THR A 46 -6.87 28.24 -6.49
CA THR A 46 -7.95 28.18 -7.50
C THR A 46 -9.17 29.03 -7.18
N THR A 47 -9.40 29.42 -5.91
CA THR A 47 -10.67 30.05 -5.47
C THR A 47 -10.61 31.53 -5.13
N ASN A 48 -9.42 32.15 -4.97
CA ASN A 48 -9.29 33.40 -4.21
C ASN A 48 -9.12 34.70 -4.99
N ASP A 49 -9.37 34.77 -6.30
CA ASP A 49 -9.09 36.02 -7.02
C ASP A 49 -10.07 36.25 -8.20
N GLU A 50 -10.61 37.46 -8.27
CA GLU A 50 -11.70 37.88 -9.17
C GLU A 50 -11.20 38.20 -10.60
N ARG A 51 -9.88 38.25 -10.82
CA ARG A 51 -9.24 38.50 -12.14
C ARG A 51 -9.26 37.31 -13.11
N TRP A 52 -9.89 36.19 -12.76
CA TRP A 52 -9.57 34.87 -13.33
C TRP A 52 -10.42 34.38 -14.50
N THR A 53 -11.53 35.03 -14.83
CA THR A 53 -12.35 34.67 -16.00
C THR A 53 -11.60 34.78 -17.34
N GLN A 54 -10.50 35.53 -17.38
CA GLN A 54 -9.66 35.70 -18.58
C GLN A 54 -8.50 34.70 -18.68
N ARG A 55 -8.31 33.82 -17.69
CA ARG A 55 -7.22 32.80 -17.62
C ARG A 55 -7.73 31.38 -17.41
N GLN A 56 -8.93 31.08 -17.91
CA GLN A 56 -9.56 29.76 -17.73
C GLN A 56 -8.64 28.62 -18.22
N ASP A 57 -7.88 28.82 -19.29
CA ASP A 57 -6.93 27.83 -19.80
C ASP A 57 -5.76 27.58 -18.83
N ASP A 58 -5.25 28.62 -18.16
CA ASP A 58 -4.21 28.47 -17.14
C ASP A 58 -4.75 27.74 -15.91
N ILE A 59 -6.00 28.02 -15.50
CA ILE A 59 -6.67 27.30 -14.39
C ILE A 59 -6.88 25.83 -14.74
N ASN A 60 -7.38 25.55 -15.94
CA ASN A 60 -7.62 24.20 -16.40
C ASN A 60 -6.29 23.43 -16.45
N ARG A 61 -5.23 24.05 -16.98
CA ARG A 61 -3.88 23.47 -17.04
C ARG A 61 -3.30 23.25 -15.64
N TYR A 62 -3.41 24.21 -14.74
CA TYR A 62 -2.96 24.07 -13.36
C TYR A 62 -3.70 22.94 -12.64
N THR A 63 -5.02 22.90 -12.76
CA THR A 63 -5.86 21.84 -12.20
C THR A 63 -5.41 20.47 -12.72
N ILE A 64 -5.23 20.32 -14.04
CA ILE A 64 -4.75 19.06 -14.64
C ILE A 64 -3.39 18.66 -14.06
N ILE A 65 -2.45 19.60 -13.93
CA ILE A 65 -1.13 19.32 -13.36
C ILE A 65 -1.23 18.87 -11.89
N VAL A 66 -2.04 19.56 -11.08
CA VAL A 66 -2.28 19.18 -9.67
C VAL A 66 -2.86 17.77 -9.57
N GLN A 67 -3.90 17.46 -10.35
CA GLN A 67 -4.50 16.13 -10.37
C GLN A 67 -3.48 15.06 -10.78
N GLN A 68 -2.67 15.34 -11.80
CA GLN A 68 -1.65 14.40 -12.26
C GLN A 68 -0.55 14.19 -11.21
N MET A 69 -0.12 15.24 -10.51
CA MET A 69 0.87 15.13 -9.42
C MET A 69 0.34 14.26 -8.27
N LEU A 70 -0.95 14.41 -7.91
CA LEU A 70 -1.60 13.55 -6.91
C LEU A 70 -1.63 12.09 -7.35
N ILE A 71 -2.11 11.83 -8.56
CA ILE A 71 -2.20 10.47 -9.12
C ILE A 71 -0.82 9.82 -9.19
N ASN A 72 0.20 10.53 -9.69
CA ASN A 72 1.56 10.00 -9.80
C ASN A 72 2.16 9.68 -8.43
N THR A 73 1.96 10.57 -7.44
CA THR A 73 2.45 10.35 -6.07
C THR A 73 1.80 9.12 -5.45
N ILE A 74 0.49 8.98 -5.63
CA ILE A 74 -0.26 7.81 -5.13
C ILE A 74 0.18 6.53 -5.87
N ASN A 75 0.34 6.56 -7.20
CA ASN A 75 0.80 5.42 -7.99
C ASN A 75 2.17 4.90 -7.53
N VAL A 76 3.16 5.79 -7.44
CA VAL A 76 4.51 5.43 -7.00
C VAL A 76 4.47 4.86 -5.58
N SER A 77 3.68 5.48 -4.71
CA SER A 77 3.50 4.99 -3.34
C SER A 77 2.85 3.61 -3.29
N SER A 78 1.85 3.36 -4.15
CA SER A 78 1.22 2.05 -4.27
C SER A 78 2.22 0.99 -4.69
N TRP A 79 3.13 1.28 -5.62
CA TRP A 79 4.19 0.35 -6.00
C TRP A 79 5.19 0.10 -4.88
N LEU A 80 5.57 1.13 -4.13
CA LEU A 80 6.45 0.97 -2.97
C LEU A 80 5.81 0.09 -1.89
N ILE A 81 4.52 0.29 -1.59
CA ILE A 81 3.78 -0.55 -0.65
C ILE A 81 3.62 -1.98 -1.20
N LEU A 82 3.35 -2.13 -2.50
CA LEU A 82 3.24 -3.44 -3.14
C LEU A 82 4.57 -4.19 -3.11
N ASN A 83 5.69 -3.51 -3.35
CA ASN A 83 7.04 -4.06 -3.21
C ASN A 83 7.28 -4.59 -1.79
N ALA A 84 6.82 -3.88 -0.77
CA ALA A 84 6.95 -4.30 0.62
C ALA A 84 6.05 -5.48 0.99
N LEU A 85 4.83 -5.54 0.46
CA LEU A 85 3.83 -6.53 0.87
C LEU A 85 3.81 -7.77 -0.01
N VAL A 86 3.80 -7.59 -1.33
CA VAL A 86 3.68 -8.66 -2.33
C VAL A 86 4.58 -8.34 -3.54
N PRO A 87 5.92 -8.36 -3.39
CA PRO A 87 6.83 -7.90 -4.45
C PRO A 87 6.67 -8.63 -5.79
N LYS A 88 6.23 -9.90 -5.78
CA LYS A 88 5.95 -10.70 -6.98
C LYS A 88 4.72 -10.25 -7.76
N ALA A 89 3.90 -9.35 -7.20
CA ALA A 89 2.70 -8.82 -7.85
C ALA A 89 2.92 -7.44 -8.50
N LEU A 90 4.15 -6.91 -8.47
CA LEU A 90 4.48 -5.69 -9.20
C LEU A 90 4.31 -5.92 -10.72
N PRO A 91 3.79 -4.92 -11.46
CA PRO A 91 3.71 -5.00 -12.92
C PRO A 91 5.09 -5.18 -13.58
N ASP A 92 5.16 -5.97 -14.65
CA ASP A 92 6.42 -6.29 -15.34
C ASP A 92 7.14 -5.04 -15.88
N ASP A 93 6.39 -4.06 -16.37
CA ASP A 93 6.95 -2.80 -16.88
C ASP A 93 7.55 -1.94 -15.76
N VAL A 94 6.94 -1.98 -14.57
CA VAL A 94 7.44 -1.33 -13.36
C VAL A 94 8.72 -2.01 -12.89
N ILE A 95 8.74 -3.35 -12.84
CA ILE A 95 9.95 -4.12 -12.50
C ILE A 95 11.08 -3.78 -13.50
N LYS A 96 10.83 -3.92 -14.80
CA LYS A 96 11.83 -3.69 -15.84
C LYS A 96 12.47 -2.29 -15.76
N ARG A 97 11.71 -1.28 -15.36
CA ARG A 97 12.19 0.12 -15.28
C ARG A 97 12.86 0.45 -13.94
N TYR A 98 12.40 -0.14 -12.85
CA TYR A 98 12.71 0.35 -11.50
C TYR A 98 13.24 -0.71 -10.54
N GLU A 99 13.48 -1.96 -10.98
CA GLU A 99 13.94 -3.06 -10.13
C GLU A 99 15.11 -2.67 -9.22
N ALA A 100 16.12 -1.98 -9.76
CA ALA A 100 17.31 -1.56 -9.02
C ALA A 100 17.03 -0.53 -7.91
N GLN A 101 15.87 0.14 -7.93
CA GLN A 101 15.46 1.14 -6.94
C GLN A 101 14.58 0.54 -5.84
N PHE A 102 14.02 -0.65 -6.06
CA PHE A 102 13.18 -1.32 -5.07
C PHE A 102 14.02 -2.02 -4.00
N VAL A 103 13.49 -2.03 -2.79
CA VAL A 103 14.11 -2.75 -1.68
C VAL A 103 13.93 -4.25 -1.88
N ARG A 104 15.00 -5.01 -1.62
CA ARG A 104 14.94 -6.47 -1.51
C ARG A 104 14.62 -6.84 -0.07
N TRP A 105 13.34 -7.04 0.20
CA TRP A 105 12.88 -7.37 1.54
C TRP A 105 13.24 -8.81 1.92
N PRO A 106 13.65 -9.07 3.17
CA PRO A 106 13.95 -10.42 3.65
C PRO A 106 12.70 -11.30 3.61
N GLU A 107 12.87 -12.61 3.37
CA GLU A 107 11.76 -13.56 3.42
C GLU A 107 11.10 -13.57 4.81
N MET A 108 9.78 -13.74 4.84
CA MET A 108 9.02 -13.78 6.10
C MET A 108 8.37 -15.13 6.28
N LEU A 109 8.33 -15.58 7.53
CA LEU A 109 7.56 -16.75 7.90
C LEU A 109 6.06 -16.54 7.55
N PRO A 110 5.37 -17.57 7.02
CA PRO A 110 3.96 -17.46 6.62
C PRO A 110 3.01 -16.84 7.67
N PRO A 111 3.05 -17.21 8.98
CA PRO A 111 2.16 -16.62 9.97
C PRO A 111 2.44 -15.12 10.22
N VAL A 112 3.71 -14.72 10.17
CA VAL A 112 4.14 -13.32 10.31
C VAL A 112 3.67 -12.52 9.08
N ASN A 113 3.90 -13.06 7.89
CA ASN A 113 3.44 -12.46 6.63
C ASN A 113 1.92 -12.20 6.64
N ARG A 114 1.11 -13.18 7.04
CA ARG A 114 -0.35 -13.02 7.13
C ARG A 114 -0.76 -11.89 8.08
N THR A 115 -0.08 -11.77 9.21
CA THR A 115 -0.34 -10.71 10.20
C THR A 115 -0.02 -9.34 9.60
N VAL A 116 1.16 -9.20 8.97
CA VAL A 116 1.59 -7.97 8.29
C VAL A 116 0.62 -7.58 7.18
N LEU A 117 0.21 -8.51 6.32
CA LEU A 117 -0.75 -8.25 5.24
C LEU A 117 -2.11 -7.81 5.79
N THR A 118 -2.61 -8.50 6.82
CA THR A 118 -3.90 -8.18 7.43
C THR A 118 -3.90 -6.81 8.09
N GLN A 119 -2.83 -6.46 8.81
CA GLN A 119 -2.71 -5.16 9.45
C GLN A 119 -2.53 -4.05 8.41
N SER A 120 -1.72 -4.28 7.38
CA SER A 120 -1.53 -3.34 6.27
C SER A 120 -2.83 -3.07 5.52
N LEU A 121 -3.71 -4.08 5.34
CA LEU A 121 -5.04 -3.88 4.76
C LEU A 121 -5.93 -2.95 5.59
N LYS A 122 -5.85 -3.02 6.93
CA LYS A 122 -6.58 -2.10 7.80
C LYS A 122 -6.06 -0.67 7.63
N THR A 123 -4.74 -0.50 7.66
CA THR A 123 -4.06 0.79 7.45
C THR A 123 -4.43 1.40 6.10
N LEU A 124 -4.34 0.63 5.02
CA LEU A 124 -4.68 1.08 3.66
C LEU A 124 -6.16 1.45 3.53
N ARG A 125 -7.06 0.64 4.11
CA ARG A 125 -8.50 0.97 4.09
C ARG A 125 -8.79 2.28 4.81
N SER A 126 -8.21 2.48 5.99
CA SER A 126 -8.35 3.74 6.72
C SER A 126 -7.81 4.91 5.90
N PHE A 127 -6.65 4.74 5.27
CA PHE A 127 -6.03 5.78 4.45
C PHE A 127 -6.91 6.19 3.26
N ILE A 128 -7.46 5.21 2.53
CA ILE A 128 -8.39 5.47 1.42
C ILE A 128 -9.61 6.24 1.92
N SER A 129 -10.23 5.80 3.01
CA SER A 129 -11.38 6.51 3.61
C SER A 129 -11.03 7.96 3.94
N SER A 130 -9.88 8.20 4.57
CA SER A 130 -9.49 9.55 4.97
C SER A 130 -9.10 10.45 3.79
N LEU A 131 -8.61 9.90 2.67
CA LEU A 131 -8.42 10.67 1.43
C LEU A 131 -9.77 11.06 0.81
N LEU A 132 -10.73 10.13 0.78
CA LEU A 132 -12.07 10.41 0.27
C LEU A 132 -12.79 11.48 1.12
N GLU A 133 -12.67 11.40 2.45
CA GLU A 133 -13.15 12.44 3.38
C GLU A 133 -12.49 13.80 3.12
N ALA A 134 -11.23 13.80 2.69
CA ALA A 134 -10.50 15.00 2.27
C ALA A 134 -10.82 15.47 0.85
N GLN A 135 -11.91 14.98 0.25
CA GLN A 135 -12.41 15.35 -1.09
C GLN A 135 -11.51 14.90 -2.25
N PHE A 136 -10.64 13.91 -2.04
CA PHE A 136 -10.00 13.24 -3.16
C PHE A 136 -11.05 12.44 -3.94
N THR A 137 -10.91 12.41 -5.26
CA THR A 137 -11.83 11.66 -6.12
C THR A 137 -11.48 10.18 -6.12
N THR A 138 -12.43 9.33 -6.55
CA THR A 138 -12.20 7.90 -6.77
C THR A 138 -11.03 7.65 -7.72
N THR A 139 -10.87 8.50 -8.75
CA THR A 139 -9.75 8.42 -9.70
C THR A 139 -8.39 8.58 -8.99
N HIS A 140 -8.28 9.47 -8.00
CA HIS A 140 -7.03 9.65 -7.26
C HIS A 140 -6.68 8.41 -6.42
N VAL A 141 -7.69 7.80 -5.79
CA VAL A 141 -7.47 6.68 -4.85
C VAL A 141 -7.52 5.30 -5.53
N GLN A 142 -7.87 5.22 -6.82
CA GLN A 142 -7.96 3.98 -7.57
C GLN A 142 -6.72 3.07 -7.43
N PRO A 143 -5.48 3.57 -7.51
CA PRO A 143 -4.30 2.72 -7.35
C PRO A 143 -4.18 2.09 -5.96
N LEU A 144 -4.71 2.74 -4.92
CA LEU A 144 -4.73 2.22 -3.55
C LEU A 144 -5.83 1.15 -3.38
N ILE A 145 -6.94 1.31 -4.10
CA ILE A 145 -8.02 0.31 -4.15
C ILE A 145 -7.50 -0.97 -4.80
N GLU A 146 -6.81 -0.86 -5.94
CA GLU A 146 -6.18 -1.99 -6.65
C GLU A 146 -5.11 -2.68 -5.81
N LEU A 147 -4.27 -1.90 -5.12
CA LEU A 147 -3.33 -2.41 -4.12
C LEU A 147 -4.05 -3.20 -3.03
N CYS A 148 -5.14 -2.65 -2.46
CA CYS A 148 -5.94 -3.35 -1.45
C CYS A 148 -6.49 -4.68 -1.95
N MET A 149 -6.99 -4.73 -3.19
CA MET A 149 -7.50 -5.96 -3.80
C MET A 149 -6.39 -6.98 -3.97
N THR A 150 -5.23 -6.57 -4.47
CA THR A 150 -4.06 -7.45 -4.66
C THR A 150 -3.60 -8.06 -3.33
N VAL A 151 -3.48 -7.24 -2.28
CA VAL A 151 -3.10 -7.72 -0.95
C VAL A 151 -4.17 -8.66 -0.37
N ARG A 152 -5.47 -8.38 -0.57
CA ARG A 152 -6.56 -9.29 -0.14
C ARG A 152 -6.47 -10.64 -0.83
N LEU A 153 -6.29 -10.65 -2.15
CA LEU A 153 -6.16 -11.88 -2.93
C LEU A 153 -4.96 -12.70 -2.45
N LYS A 154 -3.84 -12.05 -2.12
CA LYS A 154 -2.68 -12.75 -1.56
C LYS A 154 -3.00 -13.41 -0.20
N VAL A 155 -3.69 -12.70 0.70
CA VAL A 155 -4.12 -13.27 1.99
C VAL A 155 -5.04 -14.47 1.79
N VAL A 156 -5.96 -14.42 0.82
CA VAL A 156 -6.87 -15.53 0.50
C VAL A 156 -6.09 -16.72 -0.08
N SER A 157 -5.15 -16.48 -1.01
CA SER A 157 -4.26 -17.51 -1.56
C SER A 157 -3.51 -18.24 -0.46
N ASP A 158 -2.87 -17.49 0.45
CA ASP A 158 -2.08 -18.08 1.55
C ASP A 158 -2.93 -18.97 2.49
N VAL A 159 -4.24 -18.69 2.61
CA VAL A 159 -5.17 -19.51 3.40
C VAL A 159 -5.56 -20.78 2.66
N ILE A 160 -5.81 -20.68 1.35
CA ILE A 160 -6.17 -21.83 0.50
C ILE A 160 -5.00 -22.80 0.42
N ASP A 161 -3.78 -22.29 0.18
CA ASP A 161 -2.57 -23.12 0.05
C ASP A 161 -2.35 -23.95 1.32
N LYS A 162 -2.53 -23.34 2.50
CA LYS A 162 -2.47 -24.06 3.79
C LYS A 162 -3.56 -25.13 3.93
N GLY A 163 -4.79 -24.84 3.46
CA GLY A 163 -5.90 -25.80 3.49
C GLY A 163 -5.59 -27.04 2.65
N VAL A 164 -5.13 -26.84 1.41
CA VAL A 164 -4.75 -27.92 0.49
C VAL A 164 -3.61 -28.75 1.04
N GLU A 165 -2.59 -28.13 1.65
CA GLU A 165 -1.50 -28.87 2.30
C GLU A 165 -2.03 -29.74 3.45
N SER A 166 -2.90 -29.22 4.30
CA SER A 166 -3.47 -29.99 5.42
C SER A 166 -4.34 -31.18 4.99
N GLU A 167 -5.06 -31.06 3.87
CA GLU A 167 -5.83 -32.14 3.27
C GLU A 167 -4.91 -33.21 2.67
N ARG A 168 -3.82 -32.81 1.97
CA ARG A 168 -2.84 -33.75 1.43
C ARG A 168 -2.15 -34.58 2.52
N TYR A 169 -1.78 -33.95 3.63
CA TYR A 169 -1.23 -34.70 4.78
C TYR A 169 -2.28 -35.65 5.36
N SER A 170 -3.53 -35.22 5.48
CA SER A 170 -4.62 -36.08 5.98
C SER A 170 -4.85 -37.30 5.08
N HIS A 171 -4.72 -37.16 3.77
CA HIS A 171 -4.84 -38.26 2.81
C HIS A 171 -3.61 -39.17 2.72
N HIS A 172 -2.45 -38.77 3.26
CA HIS A 172 -1.25 -39.62 3.29
C HIS A 172 -1.17 -40.53 4.52
N TYR A 173 -2.03 -40.30 5.52
CA TYR A 173 -2.15 -41.09 6.75
C TYR A 173 -3.41 -41.97 6.81
N ILE A 174 -4.13 -42.14 5.69
CA ILE A 174 -5.24 -43.09 5.49
C ILE A 174 -4.80 -44.13 4.47
#